data_AF-A0A955Q7B2-F1
#
_entry.id   AF-A0A955Q7B2-F1
#
_cell.length_a   1.000
_cell.length_b   1.000
_cell.length_c   1.000
_cell.angle_alpha   90.00
_cell.angle_beta   90.00
_cell.angle_gamma   90.00
#
_symmetry.space_group_name_H-M   'P 1'
#
loop_
_entity.id
_entity.type
_entity.pdbx_description
1 polymer ?
#
loop_
_entity_poly.entity_id
_entity_poly.type
_entity_poly.pdbx_seq_one_letter_code
_entity_poly.pdbx_strand_id
1 'polypeptide(L)'
;FADPQIYDTRLKDHWRFNSAKNLLSPDQGEPTSSSLLSILNPLKSPTGVSLELETDKLCTLLLQDPEEWERWAQTTENSKPTLGFSVSLLLGELRTRRRLITAIESYLMANRGTEPFDAFLQKVTQLTVETLAYSLADDVQKSELVGLFKAIAQFVESRTAAPENQASYAKTLLGIDAAQKIQAWTTENRDTLLTLDSNEEILAAIWPPLTEYLQNKFFTLVMPQALPFQLATKWLQGCPYQELFAHAVEAGATKAWGTKRRKLQDDDIIAFCQSTLGFECPLFISAVTQFLFDNLIDGNNAASPFLHFHKALKYGIPDTLAISCYESGFADRMLAQVLRDAVLSDGYTGQSFMLAIAPHREKLTATLSDYPSYFESVLTTLQ
;
A
#
# COMPACT_ATOMS: atom_id res chain seq x y z
N PHE A 1 13.65 5.85 15.12
CA PHE A 1 14.67 5.99 16.18
C PHE A 1 14.62 7.38 16.85
N ALA A 2 13.43 7.87 17.17
CA ALA A 2 13.23 9.23 17.66
C ALA A 2 12.23 9.28 18.82
N ASP A 3 12.03 8.16 19.53
CA ASP A 3 11.16 8.13 20.70
C ASP A 3 11.96 8.58 21.94
N PRO A 4 11.74 9.80 22.46
CA PRO A 4 12.46 10.30 23.62
C PRO A 4 12.19 9.45 24.86
N GLN A 5 11.04 8.78 24.91
CA GLN A 5 10.64 7.95 26.05
C GLN A 5 11.61 6.80 26.28
N ILE A 6 12.21 6.23 25.23
CA ILE A 6 13.18 5.13 25.36
C ILE A 6 14.44 5.59 26.10
N TYR A 7 14.90 6.82 25.86
CA TYR A 7 16.06 7.39 26.55
C TYR A 7 15.71 7.86 27.97
N ASP A 8 14.54 8.48 28.13
CA ASP A 8 14.06 9.00 29.42
C ASP A 8 13.79 7.87 30.42
N THR A 9 13.30 6.73 29.94
CA THR A 9 13.00 5.54 30.76
C THR A 9 14.16 4.55 30.86
N ARG A 10 15.35 4.86 30.32
CA ARG A 10 16.48 3.90 30.21
C ARG A 10 16.90 3.21 31.51
N LEU A 11 16.66 3.83 32.66
CA LEU A 11 16.95 3.24 33.98
C LEU A 11 15.85 2.32 34.50
N LYS A 12 14.59 2.53 34.10
CA LYS A 12 13.43 1.71 34.48
C LYS A 12 13.18 0.57 33.48
N ASP A 13 13.18 0.88 32.19
CA ASP A 13 12.95 -0.06 31.09
C ASP A 13 14.28 -0.38 30.39
N HIS A 14 15.26 -0.82 31.18
CA HIS A 14 16.63 -1.04 30.72
C HIS A 14 16.73 -2.01 29.53
N TRP A 15 15.79 -2.95 29.42
CA TRP A 15 15.70 -3.88 28.29
C TRP A 15 15.37 -3.17 26.97
N ARG A 16 14.46 -2.18 26.95
CA ARG A 16 14.08 -1.43 25.73
C ARG A 16 15.26 -0.59 25.22
N PHE A 17 15.94 0.09 26.14
CA PHE A 17 17.12 0.88 25.80
C PHE A 17 18.27 0.00 25.31
N ASN A 18 18.50 -1.15 25.94
CA ASN A 18 19.50 -2.12 25.46
C ASN A 18 19.14 -2.70 24.10
N SER A 19 17.87 -3.03 23.84
CA SER A 19 17.41 -3.47 22.51
C SER A 19 17.66 -2.41 21.44
N ALA A 20 17.37 -1.14 21.73
CA ALA A 20 17.66 -0.04 20.82
C ALA A 20 19.18 0.13 20.56
N LYS A 21 20.01 -0.05 21.59
CA LYS A 21 21.48 -0.04 21.46
C LYS A 21 22.00 -1.23 20.65
N ASN A 22 21.41 -2.41 20.83
CA ASN A 22 21.78 -3.62 20.10
C ASN A 22 21.48 -3.47 18.60
N LEU A 23 20.36 -2.83 18.22
CA LEU A 23 20.06 -2.51 16.82
C LEU A 23 21.10 -1.61 16.13
N LEU A 24 21.87 -0.84 16.90
CA LEU A 24 22.94 0.04 16.41
C LEU A 24 24.31 -0.61 16.42
N SER A 25 24.42 -1.86 16.90
CA SER A 25 25.68 -2.57 16.99
C SER A 25 25.99 -3.20 15.63
N PRO A 26 27.08 -2.81 14.94
CA PRO A 26 27.46 -3.36 13.64
C PRO A 26 27.62 -4.89 13.66
N ASP A 27 28.06 -5.41 14.81
CA ASP A 27 28.26 -6.85 15.05
C ASP A 27 26.95 -7.63 15.22
N GLN A 28 25.81 -6.92 15.28
CA GLN A 28 24.45 -7.50 15.36
C GLN A 28 23.63 -7.23 14.11
N GLY A 29 24.29 -6.94 12.97
CA GLY A 29 23.62 -6.93 11.68
C GLY A 29 22.94 -8.28 11.45
N GLU A 30 21.61 -8.28 11.41
CA GLU A 30 20.86 -9.50 11.10
C GLU A 30 21.28 -9.98 9.70
N PRO A 31 21.50 -11.29 9.50
CA PRO A 31 21.75 -11.82 8.16
C PRO A 31 20.56 -11.44 7.27
N THR A 32 20.86 -11.02 6.03
CA THR A 32 19.83 -10.68 5.05
C THR A 32 18.87 -11.85 4.91
N SER A 33 17.61 -11.67 5.34
CA SER A 33 16.59 -12.70 5.31
C SER A 33 15.63 -12.48 4.14
N SER A 34 14.97 -13.55 3.70
CA SER A 34 13.95 -13.47 2.66
C SER A 34 12.56 -13.62 3.27
N SER A 35 11.70 -12.64 3.04
CA SER A 35 10.29 -12.70 3.47
C SER A 35 9.55 -13.88 2.83
N LEU A 36 9.94 -14.33 1.63
CA LEU A 36 9.31 -15.51 1.00
C LEU A 36 9.56 -16.80 1.78
N LEU A 37 10.74 -16.96 2.40
CA LEU A 37 11.01 -18.11 3.26
C LEU A 37 10.11 -18.13 4.50
N SER A 38 9.66 -16.95 4.95
CA SER A 38 8.72 -16.87 6.08
C SER A 38 7.37 -17.52 5.80
N ILE A 39 6.99 -17.71 4.52
CA ILE A 39 5.79 -18.45 4.14
C ILE A 39 5.89 -19.90 4.62
N LEU A 40 7.06 -20.53 4.50
CA LEU A 40 7.30 -21.94 4.83
C LEU A 40 7.59 -22.16 6.32
N ASN A 41 7.85 -21.10 7.08
CA ASN A 41 8.16 -21.23 8.50
C ASN A 41 7.00 -21.89 9.28
N PRO A 42 7.30 -22.67 10.33
CA PRO A 42 6.28 -23.17 11.24
C PRO A 42 5.50 -22.03 11.90
N LEU A 43 4.22 -22.26 12.16
CA LEU A 43 3.38 -21.31 12.91
C LEU A 43 3.82 -21.34 14.37
N LYS A 44 4.15 -20.18 14.96
CA LYS A 44 4.61 -20.11 16.36
C LYS A 44 3.52 -19.59 17.28
N SER A 45 3.27 -20.31 18.37
CA SER A 45 2.38 -19.84 19.43
C SER A 45 3.10 -18.86 20.36
N PRO A 46 2.36 -18.04 21.14
CA PRO A 46 2.95 -17.20 22.18
C PRO A 46 3.67 -18.00 23.28
N THR A 47 3.35 -19.28 23.41
CA THR A 47 3.98 -20.20 24.37
C THR A 47 5.27 -20.83 23.83
N GLY A 48 5.69 -20.49 22.61
CA GLY A 48 6.91 -20.99 21.98
C GLY A 48 6.74 -22.33 21.27
N VAL A 49 5.51 -22.82 21.13
CA VAL A 49 5.20 -24.06 20.42
C VAL A 49 5.12 -23.81 18.93
N SER A 50 5.77 -24.66 18.14
CA SER A 50 5.68 -24.63 16.67
C SER A 50 4.64 -25.62 16.17
N LEU A 51 3.78 -25.18 15.25
CA LEU A 51 2.91 -26.02 14.45
C LEU A 51 3.45 -26.06 13.02
N GLU A 52 3.99 -27.22 12.65
CA GLU A 52 4.43 -27.50 11.29
C GLU A 52 3.24 -27.92 10.43
N LEU A 53 3.21 -27.38 9.22
CA LEU A 53 2.25 -27.74 8.18
C LEU A 53 3.06 -28.24 6.99
N GLU A 54 2.67 -29.41 6.46
CA GLU A 54 3.21 -29.87 5.18
C GLU A 54 2.95 -28.80 4.12
N THR A 55 3.96 -28.50 3.30
CA THR A 55 3.92 -27.42 2.31
C THR A 55 2.71 -27.53 1.39
N ASP A 56 2.36 -28.71 0.89
CA ASP A 56 1.19 -28.89 0.03
C ASP A 56 -0.12 -28.50 0.71
N LYS A 57 -0.28 -28.86 1.99
CA LYS A 57 -1.46 -28.50 2.81
C LYS A 57 -1.48 -27.00 3.07
N LEU A 58 -0.33 -26.40 3.35
CA LEU A 58 -0.20 -24.96 3.57
C LEU A 58 -0.53 -24.18 2.29
N CYS A 59 0.02 -24.57 1.15
CA CYS A 59 -0.27 -23.97 -0.15
C CYS A 59 -1.76 -24.06 -0.45
N THR A 60 -2.35 -25.25 -0.31
CA THR A 60 -3.79 -25.44 -0.53
C THR A 60 -4.62 -24.53 0.39
N LEU A 61 -4.29 -24.47 1.68
CA LEU A 61 -4.98 -23.62 2.64
C LEU A 61 -4.86 -22.13 2.28
N LEU A 62 -3.66 -21.66 1.92
CA LEU A 62 -3.42 -20.25 1.61
C LEU A 62 -4.06 -19.78 0.30
N LEU A 63 -4.42 -20.70 -0.60
CA LEU A 63 -5.11 -20.42 -1.86
C LEU A 63 -6.64 -20.55 -1.76
N GLN A 64 -7.15 -21.00 -0.62
CA GLN A 64 -8.59 -21.07 -0.34
C GLN A 64 -9.18 -19.74 0.13
N ASP A 65 -10.51 -19.67 0.13
CA ASP A 65 -11.27 -18.50 0.56
C ASP A 65 -11.17 -18.26 2.08
N PRO A 66 -11.36 -17.00 2.55
CA PRO A 66 -11.25 -16.65 3.97
C PRO A 66 -12.18 -17.44 4.92
N GLU A 67 -13.31 -17.95 4.44
CA GLU A 67 -14.20 -18.80 5.24
C GLU A 67 -13.56 -20.13 5.62
N GLU A 68 -12.79 -20.74 4.70
CA GLU A 68 -12.07 -21.98 4.98
C GLU A 68 -10.94 -21.76 5.98
N TRP A 69 -10.32 -20.58 5.95
CA TRP A 69 -9.32 -20.21 6.95
C TRP A 69 -9.92 -20.16 8.35
N GLU A 70 -11.15 -19.62 8.47
CA GLU A 70 -11.84 -19.55 9.75
C GLU A 70 -12.23 -20.95 10.25
N ARG A 71 -12.76 -21.81 9.37
CA ARG A 71 -13.06 -23.22 9.72
C ARG A 71 -11.81 -23.98 10.14
N TRP A 72 -10.71 -23.82 9.40
CA TRP A 72 -9.43 -24.44 9.73
C TRP A 72 -8.87 -23.93 11.06
N ALA A 73 -8.93 -22.62 11.30
CA ALA A 73 -8.45 -22.01 12.54
C ALA A 73 -9.24 -22.49 13.76
N GLN A 74 -10.58 -22.56 13.65
CA GLN A 74 -11.46 -23.09 14.71
C GLN A 74 -11.17 -24.57 14.98
N THR A 75 -10.99 -25.38 13.93
CA THR A 75 -10.66 -26.80 14.07
C THR A 75 -9.29 -27.01 14.73
N THR A 76 -8.32 -26.16 14.39
CA THR A 76 -6.96 -26.22 14.94
C THR A 76 -6.92 -25.83 16.42
N GLU A 77 -7.65 -24.79 16.82
CA GLU A 77 -7.80 -24.40 18.22
C GLU A 77 -8.50 -25.51 19.04
N ASN A 78 -9.60 -26.07 18.53
CA ASN A 78 -10.37 -27.11 19.21
C ASN A 78 -9.63 -28.44 19.36
N SER A 79 -8.83 -28.83 18.36
CA SER A 79 -8.10 -30.10 18.37
C SER A 79 -6.86 -30.07 19.27
N LYS A 80 -6.27 -28.89 19.51
CA LYS A 80 -5.02 -28.74 20.26
C LYS A 80 -5.05 -27.54 21.22
N PRO A 81 -6.01 -27.48 22.18
CA PRO A 81 -6.19 -26.32 23.06
C PRO A 81 -4.96 -26.05 23.96
N THR A 82 -4.13 -27.06 24.20
CA THR A 82 -2.91 -26.97 25.01
C THR A 82 -1.75 -26.22 24.33
N LEU A 83 -1.82 -25.98 23.02
CA LEU A 83 -0.73 -25.33 22.28
C LEU A 83 -0.80 -23.79 22.29
N GLY A 84 -1.88 -23.20 22.81
CA GLY A 84 -2.01 -21.75 22.98
C GLY A 84 -2.22 -20.96 21.68
N PHE A 85 -2.62 -21.62 20.59
CA PHE A 85 -3.06 -20.95 19.37
C PHE A 85 -4.49 -20.43 19.55
N SER A 86 -4.74 -19.16 19.20
CA SER A 86 -6.09 -18.61 19.10
C SER A 86 -6.49 -18.46 17.63
N VAL A 87 -7.79 -18.55 17.33
CA VAL A 87 -8.32 -18.28 15.97
C VAL A 87 -7.81 -16.95 15.41
N SER A 88 -7.80 -15.90 16.23
CA SER A 88 -7.34 -14.57 15.80
C SER A 88 -5.87 -14.54 15.38
N LEU A 89 -5.01 -15.29 16.07
CA LEU A 89 -3.59 -15.39 15.78
C LEU A 89 -3.36 -16.18 14.50
N LEU A 90 -4.02 -17.32 14.36
CA LEU A 90 -3.95 -18.17 13.16
C LEU A 90 -4.40 -17.41 11.90
N LEU A 91 -5.54 -16.71 11.98
CA LEU A 91 -6.02 -15.87 10.88
C LEU A 91 -5.07 -14.71 10.56
N GLY A 92 -4.42 -14.12 11.56
CA GLY A 92 -3.41 -13.07 11.35
C GLY A 92 -2.20 -13.57 10.57
N GLU A 93 -1.75 -14.78 10.88
CA GLU A 93 -0.61 -15.42 10.23
C GLU A 93 -0.94 -15.83 8.78
N LEU A 94 -2.12 -16.43 8.54
CA LEU A 94 -2.60 -16.75 7.19
C LEU A 94 -2.73 -15.49 6.32
N ARG A 95 -3.28 -14.40 6.86
CA ARG A 95 -3.36 -13.10 6.15
C ARG A 95 -1.98 -12.57 5.79
N THR A 96 -1.01 -12.69 6.68
CA THR A 96 0.36 -12.23 6.44
C THR A 96 1.01 -13.03 5.30
N ARG A 97 0.87 -14.36 5.32
CA ARG A 97 1.38 -15.23 4.25
C ARG A 97 0.67 -15.03 2.92
N ARG A 98 -0.65 -14.82 2.92
CA ARG A 98 -1.43 -14.53 1.70
C ARG A 98 -0.91 -13.28 0.99
N ARG A 99 -0.56 -12.22 1.72
CA ARG A 99 0.01 -10.99 1.13
C ARG A 99 1.31 -11.28 0.36
N LEU A 100 2.15 -12.17 0.87
CA LEU A 100 3.37 -12.59 0.17
C LEU A 100 3.06 -13.43 -1.08
N ILE A 101 2.04 -14.30 -0.99
CA ILE A 101 1.56 -15.06 -2.15
C ILE A 101 1.01 -14.15 -3.24
N THR A 102 0.24 -13.11 -2.89
CA THR A 102 -0.27 -12.10 -3.84
C THR A 102 0.86 -11.43 -4.63
N ALA A 103 2.01 -11.18 -4.01
CA ALA A 103 3.19 -10.67 -4.72
C ALA A 103 3.77 -11.69 -5.71
N ILE A 104 3.79 -12.98 -5.34
CA ILE A 104 4.20 -14.07 -6.25
C ILE A 104 3.20 -14.21 -7.40
N GLU A 105 1.89 -14.16 -7.15
CA GLU A 105 0.85 -14.18 -8.19
C GLU A 105 1.10 -13.10 -9.23
N SER A 106 1.29 -11.85 -8.79
CA SER A 106 1.58 -10.72 -9.68
C SER A 106 2.87 -10.91 -10.47
N TYR A 107 3.94 -11.37 -9.81
CA TYR A 107 5.22 -11.65 -10.46
C TYR A 107 5.12 -12.76 -11.52
N LEU A 108 4.37 -13.83 -11.26
CA LEU A 108 4.17 -14.92 -12.20
C LEU A 108 3.33 -14.49 -13.40
N MET A 109 2.27 -13.72 -13.18
CA MET A 109 1.48 -13.11 -14.26
C MET A 109 2.34 -12.23 -15.17
N ALA A 110 3.25 -11.43 -14.60
CA ALA A 110 4.18 -10.60 -15.35
C ALA A 110 5.15 -11.41 -16.24
N ASN A 111 5.46 -12.65 -15.84
CA ASN A 111 6.39 -13.53 -16.53
C ASN A 111 5.70 -14.62 -17.38
N ARG A 112 4.36 -14.64 -17.43
CA ARG A 112 3.54 -15.69 -18.06
C ARG A 112 3.87 -15.93 -19.53
N GLY A 113 4.22 -14.86 -20.26
CA GLY A 113 4.49 -14.91 -21.69
C GLY A 113 3.29 -15.43 -22.50
N THR A 114 3.53 -15.91 -23.71
CA THR A 114 2.50 -16.45 -24.63
C THR A 114 2.62 -17.95 -24.88
N GLU A 115 3.56 -18.61 -24.19
CA GLU A 115 3.82 -20.04 -24.33
C GLU A 115 2.71 -20.90 -23.68
N PRO A 116 2.55 -22.18 -24.12
CA PRO A 116 1.64 -23.10 -23.46
C PRO A 116 1.91 -23.21 -21.95
N PHE A 117 0.87 -23.38 -21.14
CA PHE A 117 1.00 -23.36 -19.69
C PHE A 117 1.99 -24.41 -19.16
N ASP A 118 2.02 -25.62 -19.73
CA ASP A 118 2.96 -26.66 -19.33
C ASP A 118 4.43 -26.25 -19.53
N ALA A 119 4.73 -25.48 -20.60
CA ALA A 119 6.06 -24.93 -20.83
C ALA A 119 6.37 -23.82 -19.81
N PHE A 120 5.41 -22.93 -19.56
CA PHE A 120 5.54 -21.91 -18.52
C PHE A 120 5.77 -22.53 -17.13
N LEU A 121 5.10 -23.62 -16.77
CA LEU A 121 5.26 -24.30 -15.48
C LEU A 121 6.69 -24.83 -15.27
N GLN A 122 7.41 -25.17 -16.35
CA GLN A 122 8.84 -25.47 -16.26
C GLN A 122 9.66 -24.21 -15.99
N LYS A 123 9.37 -23.11 -16.69
CA LYS A 123 9.99 -21.79 -16.48
C LYS A 123 9.77 -21.27 -15.07
N VAL A 124 8.64 -21.54 -14.42
CA VAL A 124 8.38 -21.20 -13.01
C VAL A 124 9.46 -21.75 -12.07
N THR A 125 10.00 -22.94 -12.36
CA THR A 125 11.12 -23.50 -11.60
C THR A 125 12.34 -22.60 -11.67
N GLN A 126 12.69 -22.15 -12.88
CA GLN A 126 13.82 -21.24 -13.10
C GLN A 126 13.60 -19.89 -12.40
N LEU A 127 12.39 -19.33 -12.53
CA LEU A 127 12.01 -18.09 -11.83
C LEU A 127 12.15 -18.20 -10.31
N THR A 128 11.89 -19.40 -9.75
CA THR A 128 12.07 -19.66 -8.31
C THR A 128 13.56 -19.70 -7.94
N VAL A 129 14.38 -20.38 -8.74
CA VAL A 129 15.84 -20.51 -8.53
C VAL A 129 16.54 -19.15 -8.52
N GLU A 130 16.06 -18.21 -9.31
CA GLU A 130 16.60 -16.84 -9.39
C GLU A 130 16.26 -15.96 -8.17
N THR A 131 15.42 -16.44 -7.25
CA THR A 131 15.07 -15.67 -6.05
C THR A 131 16.14 -15.76 -4.97
N LEU A 132 16.29 -14.66 -4.20
CA LEU A 132 17.09 -14.66 -2.98
C LEU A 132 16.60 -15.70 -1.94
N ALA A 133 15.30 -16.01 -1.95
CA ALA A 133 14.73 -17.04 -1.08
C ALA A 133 15.38 -18.41 -1.35
N TYR A 134 15.51 -18.78 -2.63
CA TYR A 134 16.08 -20.06 -3.03
C TYR A 134 17.58 -20.17 -2.72
N SER A 135 18.33 -19.07 -2.86
CA SER A 135 19.76 -19.08 -2.56
C SER A 135 20.07 -19.21 -1.06
N LEU A 136 19.17 -18.75 -0.19
CA LEU A 136 19.28 -18.84 1.27
C LEU A 136 18.69 -20.13 1.85
N ALA A 137 17.87 -20.86 1.08
CA ALA A 137 17.16 -22.05 1.51
C ALA A 137 18.07 -23.29 1.62
N ASP A 138 17.72 -24.20 2.53
CA ASP A 138 18.23 -25.58 2.50
C ASP A 138 17.57 -26.41 1.39
N ASP A 139 18.04 -27.65 1.16
CA ASP A 139 17.56 -28.48 0.05
C ASP A 139 16.09 -28.89 0.18
N VAL A 140 15.56 -29.00 1.40
CA VAL A 140 14.14 -29.28 1.65
C VAL A 140 13.33 -28.04 1.29
N GLN A 141 13.69 -26.88 1.85
CA GLN A 141 13.04 -25.60 1.60
C GLN A 141 13.07 -25.20 0.12
N LYS A 142 14.16 -25.52 -0.61
CA LYS A 142 14.24 -25.30 -2.07
C LYS A 142 13.17 -26.07 -2.83
N SER A 143 12.96 -27.34 -2.46
CA SER A 143 11.92 -28.17 -3.06
C SER A 143 10.52 -27.61 -2.75
N GLU A 144 10.29 -27.22 -1.50
CA GLU A 144 9.04 -26.62 -1.04
C GLU A 144 8.73 -25.28 -1.72
N LEU A 145 9.74 -24.42 -1.90
CA LEU A 145 9.61 -23.15 -2.63
C LEU A 145 9.18 -23.38 -4.09
N VAL A 146 9.79 -24.35 -4.77
CA VAL A 146 9.41 -24.69 -6.15
C VAL A 146 7.98 -25.23 -6.20
N GLY A 147 7.59 -26.07 -5.23
CA GLY A 147 6.22 -26.55 -5.08
C GLY A 147 5.22 -25.40 -4.90
N LEU A 148 5.53 -24.47 -4.00
CA LEU A 148 4.73 -23.27 -3.74
C LEU A 148 4.54 -22.43 -5.01
N PHE A 149 5.62 -22.08 -5.71
CA PHE A 149 5.54 -21.27 -6.93
C PHE A 149 4.71 -21.95 -8.02
N LYS A 150 4.86 -23.27 -8.19
CA LYS A 150 4.05 -24.05 -9.15
C LYS A 150 2.58 -24.10 -8.76
N ALA A 151 2.26 -24.30 -7.48
CA ALA A 151 0.88 -24.29 -7.00
C ALA A 151 0.22 -22.91 -7.22
N ILE A 152 0.96 -21.82 -7.00
CA ILE A 152 0.47 -20.46 -7.26
C ILE A 152 0.27 -20.24 -8.77
N ALA A 153 1.19 -20.69 -9.62
CA ALA A 153 1.04 -20.59 -11.08
C ALA A 153 -0.23 -21.32 -11.56
N GLN A 154 -0.48 -22.52 -11.04
CA GLN A 154 -1.68 -23.31 -11.34
C GLN A 154 -2.95 -22.63 -10.84
N PHE A 155 -2.91 -22.03 -9.64
CA PHE A 155 -4.02 -21.25 -9.11
C PHE A 155 -4.37 -20.06 -10.02
N VAL A 156 -3.37 -19.27 -10.43
CA VAL A 156 -3.57 -18.15 -11.37
C VAL A 156 -4.17 -18.65 -12.69
N GLU A 157 -3.62 -19.72 -13.27
CA GLU A 157 -4.13 -20.29 -14.52
C GLU A 157 -5.58 -20.78 -14.40
N SER A 158 -5.94 -21.37 -13.26
CA SER A 158 -7.31 -21.84 -12.99
C SER A 158 -8.32 -20.69 -12.88
N ARG A 159 -7.88 -19.51 -12.44
CA ARG A 159 -8.69 -18.30 -12.36
C ARG A 159 -8.76 -17.58 -13.70
N THR A 160 -7.67 -17.57 -14.47
CA THR A 160 -7.59 -16.91 -15.78
C THR A 160 -6.52 -17.54 -16.66
N ALA A 161 -6.92 -18.40 -17.59
CA ALA A 161 -5.99 -19.08 -18.51
C ALA A 161 -5.50 -18.17 -19.65
N ALA A 162 -6.23 -17.10 -19.97
CA ALA A 162 -5.90 -16.17 -21.06
C ALA A 162 -4.63 -15.35 -20.73
N PRO A 163 -3.52 -15.52 -21.47
CA PRO A 163 -2.27 -14.81 -21.16
C PRO A 163 -2.38 -13.29 -21.25
N GLU A 164 -3.23 -12.78 -22.15
CA GLU A 164 -3.50 -11.35 -22.31
C GLU A 164 -4.13 -10.72 -21.05
N ASN A 165 -5.01 -11.46 -20.38
CA ASN A 165 -5.63 -11.01 -19.14
C ASN A 165 -4.60 -11.03 -18.00
N GLN A 166 -3.79 -12.11 -17.90
CA GLN A 166 -2.70 -12.15 -16.92
C GLN A 166 -1.70 -11.00 -17.13
N ALA A 167 -1.37 -10.67 -18.38
CA ALA A 167 -0.50 -9.54 -18.70
C ALA A 167 -1.12 -8.19 -18.30
N SER A 168 -2.42 -8.00 -18.48
CA SER A 168 -3.14 -6.81 -18.01
C SER A 168 -3.14 -6.71 -16.49
N TYR A 169 -3.44 -7.82 -15.79
CA TYR A 169 -3.44 -7.88 -14.33
C TYR A 169 -2.05 -7.64 -13.72
N ALA A 170 -0.99 -8.13 -14.36
CA ALA A 170 0.38 -7.93 -13.91
C ALA A 170 0.75 -6.44 -13.78
N LYS A 171 0.20 -5.57 -14.63
CA LYS A 171 0.44 -4.11 -14.59
C LYS A 171 -0.12 -3.44 -13.32
N THR A 172 -1.03 -4.11 -12.60
CA THR A 172 -1.68 -3.55 -11.40
C THR A 172 -0.94 -3.84 -10.09
N LEU A 173 0.04 -4.76 -10.12
CA LEU A 173 0.72 -5.28 -8.91
C LEU A 173 -0.21 -6.01 -7.91
N LEU A 174 -1.44 -6.32 -8.32
CA LEU A 174 -2.42 -7.02 -7.50
C LEU A 174 -2.36 -8.53 -7.73
N GLY A 175 -2.82 -9.28 -6.74
CA GLY A 175 -3.10 -10.71 -6.88
C GLY A 175 -4.34 -10.95 -7.75
N ILE A 176 -4.50 -12.18 -8.22
CA ILE A 176 -5.46 -12.52 -9.27
C ILE A 176 -6.91 -12.24 -8.85
N ASP A 177 -7.31 -12.62 -7.64
CA ASP A 177 -8.68 -12.44 -7.16
C ASP A 177 -9.04 -10.94 -7.04
N ALA A 178 -8.08 -10.12 -6.58
CA ALA A 178 -8.25 -8.69 -6.44
C ALA A 178 -8.34 -8.00 -7.81
N ALA A 179 -7.45 -8.36 -8.73
CA ALA A 179 -7.45 -7.84 -10.10
C ALA A 179 -8.77 -8.15 -10.81
N GLN A 180 -9.28 -9.38 -10.71
CA GLN A 180 -10.58 -9.77 -11.30
C GLN A 180 -11.75 -8.97 -10.72
N LYS A 181 -11.83 -8.83 -9.39
CA LYS A 181 -12.90 -8.07 -8.74
C LYS A 181 -12.91 -6.60 -9.17
N ILE A 182 -11.73 -5.97 -9.19
CA ILE A 182 -11.60 -4.57 -9.58
C ILE A 182 -11.88 -4.40 -11.08
N GLN A 183 -11.43 -5.32 -11.94
CA GLN A 183 -11.74 -5.29 -13.36
C GLN A 183 -13.25 -5.41 -13.61
N ALA A 184 -13.93 -6.35 -12.95
CA ALA A 184 -15.37 -6.54 -13.08
C ALA A 184 -16.11 -5.26 -12.69
N TRP A 185 -15.83 -4.71 -11.50
CA TRP A 185 -16.44 -3.46 -11.05
C TRP A 185 -16.14 -2.28 -11.99
N THR A 186 -14.89 -2.14 -12.46
CA THR A 186 -14.50 -1.07 -13.39
C THR A 186 -15.22 -1.19 -14.72
N THR A 187 -15.43 -2.41 -15.20
CA THR A 187 -16.15 -2.69 -16.45
C THR A 187 -17.63 -2.34 -16.32
N GLU A 188 -18.26 -2.75 -15.21
CA GLU A 188 -19.67 -2.45 -14.92
C GLU A 188 -19.94 -0.94 -14.78
N ASN A 189 -18.98 -0.18 -14.25
CA ASN A 189 -19.13 1.26 -14.01
C ASN A 189 -18.45 2.12 -15.09
N ARG A 190 -17.97 1.50 -16.18
CA ARG A 190 -17.11 2.13 -17.18
C ARG A 190 -17.66 3.46 -17.72
N ASP A 191 -18.90 3.44 -18.21
CA ASP A 191 -19.48 4.62 -18.88
C ASP A 191 -19.61 5.80 -17.92
N THR A 192 -19.93 5.53 -16.65
CA THR A 192 -20.01 6.58 -15.61
C THR A 192 -18.63 7.09 -15.24
N LEU A 193 -17.64 6.21 -15.08
CA LEU A 193 -16.28 6.59 -14.72
C LEU A 193 -15.62 7.47 -15.80
N LEU A 194 -15.91 7.21 -17.07
CA LEU A 194 -15.37 8.00 -18.19
C LEU A 194 -15.93 9.42 -18.26
N THR A 195 -17.04 9.72 -17.58
CA THR A 195 -17.62 11.07 -17.56
C THR A 195 -17.13 11.95 -16.42
N LEU A 196 -16.40 11.37 -15.45
CA LEU A 196 -15.94 12.11 -14.26
C LEU A 196 -14.72 12.96 -14.60
N ASP A 197 -14.73 14.23 -14.19
CA ASP A 197 -13.66 15.18 -14.50
C ASP A 197 -13.05 15.86 -13.26
N SER A 198 -13.65 15.68 -12.08
CA SER A 198 -13.19 16.28 -10.83
C SER A 198 -12.72 15.27 -9.79
N ASN A 199 -11.82 15.73 -8.93
CA ASN A 199 -11.26 14.98 -7.82
C ASN A 199 -12.34 14.47 -6.86
N GLU A 200 -13.33 15.30 -6.56
CA GLU A 200 -14.44 15.02 -5.66
C GLU A 200 -15.39 13.95 -6.22
N GLU A 201 -15.74 14.05 -7.50
CA GLU A 201 -16.59 13.07 -8.18
C GLU A 201 -15.91 11.71 -8.29
N ILE A 202 -14.62 11.70 -8.67
CA ILE A 202 -13.83 10.46 -8.73
C ILE A 202 -13.76 9.84 -7.33
N LEU A 203 -13.42 10.62 -6.29
CA LEU A 203 -13.38 10.12 -4.92
C LEU A 203 -14.71 9.50 -4.50
N ALA A 204 -15.83 10.18 -4.74
CA ALA A 204 -17.16 9.70 -4.38
C ALA A 204 -17.53 8.39 -5.11
N ALA A 205 -17.21 8.29 -6.40
CA ALA A 205 -17.49 7.10 -7.20
C ALA A 205 -16.67 5.88 -6.77
N ILE A 206 -15.38 6.07 -6.48
CA ILE A 206 -14.49 4.95 -6.13
C ILE A 206 -14.53 4.59 -4.64
N TRP A 207 -15.07 5.45 -3.77
CA TRP A 207 -15.00 5.23 -2.32
C TRP A 207 -15.63 3.91 -1.86
N PRO A 208 -16.84 3.53 -2.31
CA PRO A 208 -17.44 2.26 -1.89
C PRO A 208 -16.56 1.03 -2.20
N PRO A 209 -16.16 0.75 -3.45
CA PRO A 209 -15.33 -0.42 -3.75
C PRO A 209 -13.92 -0.31 -3.15
N LEU A 210 -13.38 0.90 -2.98
CA LEU A 210 -12.08 1.12 -2.34
C LEU A 210 -12.09 0.65 -0.87
N THR A 211 -13.12 1.04 -0.12
CA THR A 211 -13.23 0.66 1.30
C THR A 211 -13.49 -0.84 1.48
N GLU A 212 -14.26 -1.45 0.58
CA GLU A 212 -14.47 -2.89 0.54
C GLU A 212 -13.18 -3.65 0.22
N TYR A 213 -12.39 -3.15 -0.74
CA TYR A 213 -11.14 -3.76 -1.17
C TYR A 213 -10.06 -3.72 -0.08
N LEU A 214 -9.80 -2.53 0.49
CA LEU A 214 -8.69 -2.35 1.43
C LEU A 214 -8.93 -3.01 2.78
N GLN A 215 -10.21 -3.15 3.20
CA GLN A 215 -10.59 -3.68 4.52
C GLN A 215 -9.79 -3.06 5.68
N ASN A 216 -9.33 -1.82 5.51
CA ASN A 216 -8.49 -1.16 6.50
C ASN A 216 -9.32 -0.88 7.76
N LYS A 217 -8.73 -1.15 8.94
CA LYS A 217 -9.38 -0.94 10.24
C LYS A 217 -9.84 0.50 10.45
N PHE A 218 -9.20 1.47 9.81
CA PHE A 218 -9.61 2.86 9.89
C PHE A 218 -11.02 3.07 9.32
N PHE A 219 -11.37 2.42 8.21
CA PHE A 219 -12.70 2.53 7.60
C PHE A 219 -13.81 1.90 8.44
N THR A 220 -13.49 0.88 9.25
CA THR A 220 -14.51 0.09 9.97
C THR A 220 -14.61 0.44 11.46
N LEU A 221 -13.51 0.88 12.09
CA LEU A 221 -13.45 1.09 13.54
C LEU A 221 -13.61 2.55 13.97
N VAL A 222 -13.45 3.50 13.06
CA VAL A 222 -13.55 4.95 13.33
C VAL A 222 -15.00 5.40 13.22
N MET A 223 -15.46 6.15 14.22
CA MET A 223 -16.77 6.82 14.22
C MET A 223 -16.59 8.33 14.27
N PRO A 224 -17.46 9.12 13.61
CA PRO A 224 -18.60 8.66 12.79
C PRO A 224 -18.14 7.99 11.49
N GLN A 225 -18.96 7.10 10.91
CA GLN A 225 -18.63 6.35 9.69
C GLN A 225 -18.32 7.25 8.49
N ALA A 226 -18.86 8.48 8.46
CA ALA A 226 -18.59 9.45 7.41
C ALA A 226 -17.20 10.11 7.54
N LEU A 227 -16.55 10.03 8.71
CA LEU A 227 -15.31 10.77 8.98
C LEU A 227 -14.16 10.38 8.04
N PRO A 228 -13.87 9.10 7.75
CA PRO A 228 -12.79 8.74 6.84
C PRO A 228 -12.95 9.36 5.45
N PHE A 229 -14.18 9.39 4.91
CA PHE A 229 -14.46 10.05 3.63
C PHE A 229 -14.21 11.55 3.70
N GLN A 230 -14.72 12.22 4.75
CA GLN A 230 -14.52 13.66 4.95
C GLN A 230 -13.03 14.04 5.11
N LEU A 231 -12.25 13.22 5.83
CA LEU A 231 -10.81 13.40 5.95
C LEU A 231 -10.11 13.22 4.61
N ALA A 232 -10.52 12.23 3.80
CA ALA A 232 -10.00 12.04 2.45
C ALA A 232 -10.32 13.22 1.53
N THR A 233 -11.54 13.78 1.60
CA THR A 233 -11.90 15.00 0.87
C THR A 233 -11.01 16.19 1.26
N LYS A 234 -10.83 16.44 2.58
CA LYS A 234 -9.96 17.53 3.05
C LYS A 234 -8.49 17.32 2.68
N TRP A 235 -8.02 16.08 2.73
CA TRP A 235 -6.67 15.71 2.30
C TRP A 235 -6.46 16.02 0.81
N LEU A 236 -7.41 15.63 -0.03
CA LEU A 236 -7.40 15.88 -1.47
C LEU A 236 -7.46 17.38 -1.81
N GLN A 237 -8.13 18.17 -0.96
CA GLN A 237 -8.19 19.63 -1.05
C GLN A 237 -6.89 20.32 -0.59
N GLY A 238 -5.90 19.58 -0.09
CA GLY A 238 -4.63 20.14 0.37
C GLY A 238 -4.65 20.75 1.77
N CYS A 239 -5.72 20.57 2.55
CA CYS A 239 -5.85 21.16 3.89
C CYS A 239 -4.68 20.82 4.82
N PRO A 240 -4.16 21.75 5.64
CA PRO A 240 -3.11 21.48 6.63
C PRO A 240 -3.59 20.49 7.70
N TYR A 241 -2.66 19.75 8.33
CA TYR A 241 -3.00 18.73 9.33
C TYR A 241 -3.80 19.29 10.51
N GLN A 242 -3.51 20.54 10.91
CA GLN A 242 -4.25 21.23 11.95
C GLN A 242 -5.76 21.29 11.67
N GLU A 243 -6.16 21.51 10.41
CA GLU A 243 -7.57 21.51 10.02
C GLU A 243 -8.18 20.10 10.03
N LEU A 244 -7.41 19.08 9.65
CA LEU A 244 -7.87 17.69 9.71
C LEU A 244 -8.09 17.26 11.18
N PHE A 245 -7.19 17.64 12.08
CA PHE A 245 -7.31 17.37 13.51
C PHE A 245 -8.51 18.10 14.11
N ALA A 246 -8.67 19.39 13.80
CA ALA A 246 -9.82 20.18 14.24
C ALA A 246 -11.14 19.54 13.77
N HIS A 247 -11.23 19.16 12.48
CA HIS A 247 -12.39 18.50 11.92
C HIS A 247 -12.74 17.19 12.64
N ALA A 248 -11.73 16.37 12.96
CA ALA A 248 -11.94 15.14 13.72
C ALA A 248 -12.40 15.41 15.16
N VAL A 249 -11.88 16.45 15.81
CA VAL A 249 -12.29 16.85 17.17
C VAL A 249 -13.74 17.35 17.17
N GLU A 250 -14.09 18.21 16.23
CA GLU A 250 -15.45 18.76 16.07
C GLU A 250 -16.48 17.66 15.79
N ALA A 251 -16.11 16.66 14.98
CA ALA A 251 -16.93 15.49 14.71
C ALA A 251 -17.05 14.52 15.90
N GLY A 252 -16.38 14.78 17.03
CA GLY A 252 -16.37 13.88 18.19
C GLY A 252 -15.73 12.52 17.86
N ALA A 253 -14.69 12.52 17.02
CA ALA A 253 -14.14 11.30 16.46
C ALA A 253 -13.62 10.32 17.52
N THR A 254 -14.00 9.05 17.37
CA THR A 254 -13.55 7.96 18.25
C THR A 254 -13.13 6.74 17.45
N LYS A 255 -12.27 5.91 18.02
CA LYS A 255 -11.89 4.59 17.49
C LYS A 255 -12.07 3.49 18.53
N ALA A 256 -12.22 2.25 18.06
CA ALA A 256 -12.28 1.08 18.93
C ALA A 256 -10.97 0.88 19.72
N TRP A 257 -11.10 0.46 20.98
CA TRP A 257 -10.00 0.11 21.88
C TRP A 257 -10.44 -1.03 22.81
N GLY A 258 -10.21 -2.27 22.36
CA GLY A 258 -10.80 -3.44 23.00
C GLY A 258 -12.33 -3.37 22.93
N THR A 259 -13.00 -3.51 24.08
CA THR A 259 -14.46 -3.37 24.21
C THR A 259 -14.95 -1.93 24.36
N LYS A 260 -14.04 -0.96 24.49
CA LYS A 260 -14.36 0.46 24.70
C LYS A 260 -14.05 1.27 23.44
N ARG A 261 -14.46 2.53 23.43
CA ARG A 261 -14.06 3.53 22.43
C ARG A 261 -13.18 4.57 23.10
N ARG A 262 -12.21 5.10 22.35
CA ARG A 262 -11.35 6.22 22.77
C ARG A 262 -11.34 7.31 21.72
N LYS A 263 -10.97 8.53 22.11
CA LYS A 263 -10.77 9.65 21.18
C LYS A 263 -9.77 9.24 20.09
N LEU A 264 -10.09 9.57 18.84
CA LEU A 264 -9.16 9.43 17.71
C LEU A 264 -7.95 10.34 17.95
N GLN A 265 -6.73 9.83 17.74
CA GLN A 265 -5.49 10.58 17.96
C GLN A 265 -4.98 11.17 16.65
N ASP A 266 -4.17 12.22 16.74
CA ASP A 266 -3.56 12.88 15.57
C ASP A 266 -2.69 11.90 14.77
N ASP A 267 -1.93 11.03 15.45
CA ASP A 267 -1.14 9.97 14.82
C ASP A 267 -2.00 9.00 13.98
N ASP A 268 -3.25 8.74 14.38
CA ASP A 268 -4.15 7.90 13.59
C ASP A 268 -4.54 8.57 12.28
N ILE A 269 -4.75 9.89 12.33
CA ILE A 269 -5.12 10.70 11.17
C ILE A 269 -3.91 10.82 10.24
N ILE A 270 -2.70 11.04 10.78
CA ILE A 270 -1.46 11.06 9.99
C ILE A 270 -1.26 9.71 9.30
N ALA A 271 -1.38 8.60 10.03
CA ALA A 271 -1.24 7.26 9.46
C ALA A 271 -2.29 7.00 8.37
N PHE A 272 -3.53 7.44 8.58
CA PHE A 272 -4.58 7.34 7.57
C PHE A 272 -4.23 8.14 6.30
N CYS A 273 -3.77 9.38 6.42
CA CYS A 273 -3.39 10.20 5.27
C CYS A 273 -2.16 9.63 4.54
N GLN A 274 -1.10 9.28 5.26
CA GLN A 274 0.17 8.90 4.63
C GLN A 274 0.22 7.44 4.20
N SER A 275 -0.21 6.52 5.07
CA SER A 275 -0.13 5.09 4.80
C SER A 275 -1.34 4.59 4.02
N THR A 276 -2.56 5.04 4.37
CA THR A 276 -3.76 4.57 3.67
C THR A 276 -4.01 5.37 2.39
N LEU A 277 -4.27 6.68 2.48
CA LEU A 277 -4.57 7.51 1.31
C LEU A 277 -3.35 7.72 0.41
N GLY A 278 -2.16 7.88 1.00
CA GLY A 278 -0.91 8.16 0.28
C GLY A 278 -0.20 6.94 -0.31
N PHE A 279 -0.57 5.72 0.08
CA PHE A 279 0.16 4.52 -0.34
C PHE A 279 -0.75 3.32 -0.68
N GLU A 280 -1.67 2.93 0.20
CA GLU A 280 -2.58 1.81 -0.08
C GLU A 280 -3.63 2.13 -1.17
N CYS A 281 -4.34 3.26 -1.06
CA CYS A 281 -5.36 3.67 -2.03
C CYS A 281 -4.83 3.86 -3.47
N PRO A 282 -3.64 4.46 -3.69
CA PRO A 282 -3.02 4.61 -5.00
C PRO A 282 -2.90 3.31 -5.80
N LEU A 283 -2.67 2.16 -5.15
CA LEU A 283 -2.61 0.86 -5.84
C LEU A 283 -3.97 0.47 -6.43
N PHE A 284 -5.04 0.65 -5.67
CA PHE A 284 -6.42 0.42 -6.15
C PHE A 284 -6.75 1.37 -7.31
N ILE A 285 -6.42 2.65 -7.17
CA ILE A 285 -6.68 3.67 -8.20
C ILE A 285 -5.90 3.36 -9.48
N SER A 286 -4.64 2.92 -9.34
CA SER A 286 -3.82 2.49 -10.46
C SER A 286 -4.46 1.31 -11.19
N ALA A 287 -5.02 0.34 -10.46
CA ALA A 287 -5.73 -0.79 -11.06
C ALA A 287 -7.02 -0.37 -11.79
N VAL A 288 -7.85 0.50 -11.18
CA VAL A 288 -9.04 1.06 -11.84
C VAL A 288 -8.64 1.82 -13.11
N THR A 289 -7.64 2.69 -13.02
CA THR A 289 -7.12 3.46 -14.16
C THR A 289 -6.60 2.52 -15.24
N GLN A 290 -5.82 1.51 -14.86
CA GLN A 290 -5.30 0.50 -15.76
C GLN A 290 -6.45 -0.18 -16.52
N PHE A 291 -7.46 -0.72 -15.85
CA PHE A 291 -8.57 -1.40 -16.52
C PHE A 291 -9.48 -0.46 -17.32
N LEU A 292 -9.61 0.80 -16.90
CA LEU A 292 -10.41 1.79 -17.62
C LEU A 292 -9.71 2.26 -18.90
N PHE A 293 -8.38 2.28 -18.94
CA PHE A 293 -7.61 2.88 -20.04
C PHE A 293 -6.69 1.91 -20.80
N ASP A 294 -6.54 0.62 -20.43
CA ASP A 294 -5.61 -0.34 -21.09
C ASP A 294 -5.84 -0.47 -22.60
N ASN A 295 -7.09 -0.29 -23.05
CA ASN A 295 -7.50 -0.40 -24.45
C ASN A 295 -7.66 0.95 -25.16
N LEU A 296 -7.40 2.07 -24.47
CA LEU A 296 -7.46 3.40 -25.06
C LEU A 296 -6.07 3.73 -25.61
N ILE A 297 -5.90 3.37 -26.88
CA ILE A 297 -4.71 3.61 -27.72
C ILE A 297 -4.13 5.00 -27.45
N ASP A 298 -2.82 5.04 -27.19
CA ASP A 298 -1.97 6.21 -27.03
C ASP A 298 -2.48 7.44 -27.77
N GLY A 299 -2.68 8.55 -27.04
CA GLY A 299 -2.79 9.88 -27.65
C GLY A 299 -3.96 10.75 -27.21
N ASN A 300 -4.83 10.31 -26.30
CA ASN A 300 -5.86 11.19 -25.75
C ASN A 300 -5.72 11.36 -24.24
N ASN A 301 -5.79 12.62 -23.79
CA ASN A 301 -5.81 13.07 -22.39
C ASN A 301 -6.99 12.51 -21.57
N ALA A 302 -7.67 11.44 -22.01
CA ALA A 302 -8.84 10.84 -21.38
C ALA A 302 -8.53 10.26 -19.98
N ALA A 303 -7.30 9.78 -19.75
CA ALA A 303 -6.86 9.33 -18.43
C ALA A 303 -6.45 10.50 -17.51
N SER A 304 -6.35 11.73 -18.02
CA SER A 304 -5.82 12.88 -17.28
C SER A 304 -6.55 13.13 -15.95
N PRO A 305 -7.89 13.05 -15.86
CA PRO A 305 -8.57 13.23 -14.57
C PRO A 305 -8.18 12.18 -13.53
N PHE A 306 -8.12 10.90 -13.92
CA PHE A 306 -7.73 9.80 -13.02
C PHE A 306 -6.25 9.85 -12.63
N LEU A 307 -5.37 10.21 -13.56
CA LEU A 307 -3.94 10.39 -13.29
C LEU A 307 -3.69 11.59 -12.37
N HIS A 308 -4.40 12.69 -12.57
CA HIS A 308 -4.38 13.84 -11.67
C HIS A 308 -4.88 13.46 -10.28
N PHE A 309 -6.06 12.85 -10.20
CA PHE A 309 -6.65 12.37 -8.95
C PHE A 309 -5.72 11.41 -8.20
N HIS A 310 -5.09 10.48 -8.90
CA HIS A 310 -4.13 9.54 -8.32
C HIS A 310 -2.97 10.27 -7.63
N LYS A 311 -2.36 11.27 -8.29
CA LYS A 311 -1.30 12.09 -7.70
C LYS A 311 -1.82 12.98 -6.57
N ALA A 312 -2.99 13.59 -6.75
CA ALA A 312 -3.60 14.48 -5.77
C ALA A 312 -3.89 13.74 -4.46
N LEU A 313 -4.44 12.53 -4.53
CA LEU A 313 -4.68 11.69 -3.35
C LEU A 313 -3.36 11.20 -2.73
N LYS A 314 -2.40 10.78 -3.55
CA LYS A 314 -1.09 10.30 -3.09
C LYS A 314 -0.34 11.35 -2.28
N TYR A 315 -0.32 12.60 -2.75
CA TYR A 315 0.44 13.68 -2.12
C TYR A 315 -0.37 14.53 -1.14
N GLY A 316 -1.71 14.49 -1.22
CA GLY A 316 -2.58 15.43 -0.49
C GLY A 316 -2.43 16.86 -1.01
N ILE A 317 -2.43 17.00 -2.35
CA ILE A 317 -2.21 18.27 -3.05
C ILE A 317 -3.28 18.41 -4.15
N PRO A 318 -4.01 19.53 -4.23
CA PRO A 318 -5.26 19.59 -5.00
C PRO A 318 -5.07 19.80 -6.51
N ASP A 319 -4.06 20.57 -6.92
CA ASP A 319 -3.94 21.10 -8.28
C ASP A 319 -2.64 20.72 -8.99
N THR A 320 -2.66 20.74 -10.32
CA THR A 320 -1.55 20.27 -11.16
C THR A 320 -0.27 21.09 -10.96
N LEU A 321 -0.38 22.40 -10.74
CA LEU A 321 0.77 23.27 -10.54
C LEU A 321 1.48 22.97 -9.21
N ALA A 322 0.74 22.80 -8.12
CA ALA A 322 1.31 22.41 -6.83
C ALA A 322 1.90 20.98 -6.88
N ILE A 323 1.26 20.04 -7.58
CA ILE A 323 1.81 18.70 -7.82
C ILE A 323 3.13 18.81 -8.61
N SER A 324 3.17 19.63 -9.66
CA SER A 324 4.38 19.89 -10.45
C SER A 324 5.49 20.48 -9.58
N CYS A 325 5.17 21.39 -8.66
CA CYS A 325 6.12 21.95 -7.68
C CYS A 325 6.70 20.86 -6.78
N TYR A 326 5.83 20.02 -6.21
CA TYR A 326 6.22 18.91 -5.34
C TYR A 326 7.15 17.92 -6.05
N GLU A 327 6.81 17.53 -7.27
CA GLU A 327 7.58 16.59 -8.09
C GLU A 327 8.90 17.19 -8.62
N SER A 328 9.03 18.53 -8.65
CA SER A 328 10.27 19.22 -9.03
C SER A 328 11.33 19.21 -7.92
N GLY A 329 11.01 18.71 -6.72
CA GLY A 329 11.96 18.57 -5.61
C GLY A 329 11.55 19.30 -4.33
N PHE A 330 10.50 20.13 -4.36
CA PHE A 330 9.90 20.75 -3.16
C PHE A 330 8.93 19.77 -2.50
N ALA A 331 9.46 18.61 -2.07
CA ALA A 331 8.69 17.47 -1.57
C ALA A 331 8.08 17.68 -0.16
N ASP A 332 7.53 18.85 0.10
CA ASP A 332 6.68 19.18 1.25
C ASP A 332 5.35 19.72 0.72
N ARG A 333 4.22 19.11 1.13
CA ARG A 333 2.90 19.42 0.57
C ARG A 333 2.42 20.84 0.86
N MET A 334 2.84 21.43 1.98
CA MET A 334 2.43 22.78 2.36
C MET A 334 3.29 23.79 1.63
N LEU A 335 4.61 23.56 1.60
CA LEU A 335 5.52 24.40 0.86
C LEU A 335 5.19 24.41 -0.65
N ALA A 336 4.92 23.26 -1.26
CA ALA A 336 4.56 23.19 -2.67
C ALA A 336 3.32 24.05 -3.01
N GLN A 337 2.33 24.07 -2.12
CA GLN A 337 1.15 24.91 -2.25
C GLN A 337 1.47 26.41 -2.04
N VAL A 338 2.32 26.74 -1.06
CA VAL A 338 2.77 28.12 -0.83
C VAL A 338 3.56 28.66 -2.02
N LEU A 339 4.44 27.86 -2.61
CA LEU A 339 5.21 28.25 -3.79
C LEU A 339 4.32 28.38 -5.04
N ARG A 340 3.34 27.48 -5.20
CA ARG A 340 2.28 27.65 -6.20
C ARG A 340 1.56 29.00 -6.03
N ASP A 341 1.10 29.32 -4.82
CA ASP A 341 0.41 30.59 -4.57
C ASP A 341 1.31 31.79 -4.85
N ALA A 342 2.60 31.69 -4.52
CA ALA A 342 3.57 32.73 -4.78
C ALA A 342 3.67 33.04 -6.28
N VAL A 343 3.81 32.03 -7.15
CA VAL A 343 3.91 32.24 -8.60
C VAL A 343 2.58 32.67 -9.23
N LEU A 344 1.44 32.14 -8.75
CA LEU A 344 0.12 32.58 -9.21
C LEU A 344 -0.14 34.04 -8.85
N SER A 345 0.22 34.45 -7.63
CA SER A 345 0.11 35.85 -7.17
C SER A 345 1.01 36.81 -7.96
N ASP A 346 2.06 36.27 -8.58
CA ASP A 346 3.02 36.99 -9.43
C ASP A 346 2.66 36.89 -10.93
N GLY A 347 1.45 36.42 -11.25
CA GLY A 347 0.88 36.44 -12.60
C GLY A 347 1.10 35.19 -13.44
N TYR A 348 1.66 34.12 -12.89
CA TYR A 348 1.78 32.84 -13.59
C TYR A 348 0.40 32.20 -13.84
N THR A 349 0.16 31.67 -15.04
CA THR A 349 -1.12 31.02 -15.41
C THR A 349 -0.95 29.60 -15.97
N GLY A 350 0.29 29.09 -16.01
CA GLY A 350 0.57 27.75 -16.50
C GLY A 350 0.41 26.67 -15.43
N GLN A 351 0.65 25.41 -15.83
CA GLN A 351 0.52 24.24 -14.96
C GLN A 351 1.87 23.56 -14.64
N SER A 352 2.97 24.06 -15.21
CA SER A 352 4.31 23.49 -15.03
C SER A 352 5.14 24.40 -14.13
N PHE A 353 5.44 23.93 -12.92
CA PHE A 353 6.21 24.71 -11.97
C PHE A 353 7.62 25.02 -12.49
N MET A 354 8.25 24.08 -13.20
CA MET A 354 9.56 24.30 -13.85
C MET A 354 9.59 25.52 -14.77
N LEU A 355 8.49 25.77 -15.51
CA LEU A 355 8.39 26.95 -16.39
C LEU A 355 8.14 28.25 -15.61
N ALA A 356 7.63 28.17 -14.38
CA ALA A 356 7.41 29.32 -13.51
C ALA A 356 8.69 29.78 -12.80
N ILE A 357 9.68 28.90 -12.60
CA ILE A 357 10.87 29.18 -11.79
C ILE A 357 11.65 30.39 -12.30
N ALA A 358 12.02 30.40 -13.58
CA ALA A 358 12.85 31.46 -14.16
C ALA A 358 12.16 32.86 -14.11
N PRO A 359 10.91 33.03 -14.58
CA PRO A 359 10.25 34.34 -14.56
C PRO A 359 9.89 34.84 -13.15
N HIS A 360 9.65 33.93 -12.19
CA HIS A 360 9.18 34.29 -10.84
C HIS A 360 10.25 34.05 -9.76
N ARG A 361 11.53 34.02 -10.14
CA ARG A 361 12.63 33.60 -9.27
C ARG A 361 12.79 34.47 -8.02
N GLU A 362 12.66 35.79 -8.17
CA GLU A 362 12.78 36.72 -7.04
C GLU A 362 11.69 36.47 -6.00
N LYS A 363 10.44 36.30 -6.46
CA LYS A 363 9.29 35.98 -5.60
C LYS A 363 9.47 34.65 -4.89
N LEU A 364 9.93 33.62 -5.59
CA LEU A 364 10.22 32.30 -5.01
C LEU A 364 11.33 32.36 -3.97
N THR A 365 12.42 33.08 -4.25
CA THR A 365 13.55 33.24 -3.31
C THR A 365 13.10 33.96 -2.03
N ALA A 366 12.31 35.03 -2.16
CA ALA A 366 11.76 35.73 -1.01
C ALA A 366 10.86 34.81 -0.17
N THR A 367 10.01 34.01 -0.82
CA THR A 367 9.11 33.07 -0.14
C THR A 367 9.88 31.96 0.59
N LEU A 368 10.99 31.47 0.01
CA LEU A 368 11.81 30.41 0.60
C LEU A 368 12.66 30.87 1.80
N SER A 369 12.86 32.17 2.00
CA SER A 369 13.66 32.70 3.11
C SER A 369 13.09 32.37 4.49
N ASP A 370 11.79 32.05 4.57
CA ASP A 370 11.11 31.62 5.79
C ASP A 370 11.23 30.09 6.04
N TYR A 371 11.88 29.35 5.14
CA TYR A 371 12.00 27.89 5.17
C TYR A 371 13.45 27.42 5.33
N PRO A 372 13.69 26.14 5.66
CA PRO A 372 15.05 25.60 5.71
C PRO A 372 15.82 25.84 4.42
N SER A 373 17.08 26.28 4.53
CA SER A 373 17.97 26.61 3.40
C SER A 373 18.16 25.48 2.39
N TYR A 374 17.82 24.24 2.77
CA TYR A 374 17.68 23.12 1.84
C TYR A 374 16.81 23.49 0.62
N PHE A 375 15.67 24.14 0.80
CA PHE A 375 14.78 24.46 -0.33
C PHE A 375 15.32 25.57 -1.24
N GLU A 376 16.11 26.50 -0.70
CA GLU A 376 16.87 27.47 -1.52
C GLU A 376 17.92 26.76 -2.39
N SER A 377 18.56 25.72 -1.84
CA SER A 377 19.50 24.89 -2.60
C SER A 377 18.80 24.14 -3.73
N VAL A 378 17.59 23.60 -3.49
CA VAL A 378 16.76 22.98 -4.52
C VAL A 378 16.45 23.98 -5.65
N LEU A 379 15.98 25.18 -5.31
CA LEU A 379 15.70 26.24 -6.30
C LEU A 379 16.95 26.61 -7.13
N THR A 380 18.13 26.54 -6.52
CA THR A 380 19.41 26.81 -7.19
C THR A 380 19.80 25.70 -8.15
N THR A 381 19.50 24.43 -7.82
CA THR A 381 19.79 23.28 -8.70
C THR A 381 18.87 23.16 -9.90
N LEU A 382 17.67 23.72 -9.85
CA LEU A 382 16.66 23.68 -10.92
C LEU A 382 16.89 24.75 -12.02
N GLN A 383 18.16 25.13 -12.25
CA GLN A 383 18.56 26.15 -13.24
C GLN A 383 18.38 25.71 -14.69
#